data_AF-A0A7V6NH36-F1
#
_entry.id   AF-A0A7V6NH36-F1
#
_cell.length_a   1.000
_cell.length_b   1.000
_cell.length_c   1.000
_cell.angle_alpha   90.00
_cell.angle_beta   90.00
_cell.angle_gamma   90.00
#
_symmetry.space_group_name_H-M   'P 1'
#
loop_
_entity.id
_entity.type
_entity.pdbx_description
1 polymer ?
#
loop_
_entity_poly.entity_id
_entity_poly.type
_entity_poly.pdbx_seq_one_letter_code
_entity_poly.pdbx_strand_id
1 'polypeptide(L)'
;MCRTIFKMAGFLLLLATWACNGLVVVNDPNGQLFVKVTTRTPYGVKTKSLDVDSFVFILTTAEGDTLYNSTVGEVTGEPFSLRQGTYTITVCNEWFTVPAFEKPFYYNQTQVHVVAGSACNANIVCTQHNAGVRVLFTENYLNSNPESHMIITGSDGELLFEKTTEHLWGYYNPGPVILMLYKNNIQSRSFERTIDANHMYTFLVDAPDTLTQYVEPVFSITTDTTRVWHYGIWDDEHYDNNEFPDGLTKETACSITQARTLPDNTGDIWVYGYIVGCYLSNRTFAPGETSVASNLALADNPDEQIKENTYSIELKSGTSVRNALNLMDNPENLNKKVWLKGTINHSYMDIHGLKNVKEYSW
;
A
#
# COMPACT_ATOMS: atom_id res chain seq x y z
N MET A 1 99.55 -21.02 29.19
CA MET A 1 99.19 -22.17 28.34
C MET A 1 97.77 -21.89 27.82
N CYS A 2 97.59 -21.81 26.49
CA CYS A 2 96.37 -21.42 25.71
C CYS A 2 95.82 -19.98 25.96
N ARG A 3 95.83 -18.97 25.06
CA ARG A 3 95.46 -18.84 23.61
C ARG A 3 94.04 -19.39 23.37
N THR A 4 92.99 -18.63 23.03
CA THR A 4 92.73 -17.76 21.84
C THR A 4 91.41 -16.97 22.06
N ILE A 5 91.31 -15.65 21.87
CA ILE A 5 90.92 -14.86 20.66
C ILE A 5 89.56 -15.23 20.04
N PHE A 6 88.58 -14.28 20.05
CA PHE A 6 87.80 -13.72 18.91
C PHE A 6 86.77 -12.72 19.50
N LYS A 7 86.95 -11.38 19.45
CA LYS A 7 86.74 -10.36 18.38
C LYS A 7 85.29 -10.13 17.91
N MET A 8 84.91 -8.84 17.98
CA MET A 8 83.90 -8.09 17.21
C MET A 8 82.42 -8.31 17.60
N ALA A 9 81.53 -7.31 17.64
CA ALA A 9 81.53 -5.88 17.34
C ALA A 9 80.42 -5.24 18.22
N GLY A 10 80.54 -4.00 18.72
CA GLY A 10 80.09 -2.77 18.04
C GLY A 10 78.55 -2.74 17.92
N PHE A 11 77.78 -1.74 18.32
CA PHE A 11 78.05 -0.35 18.68
C PHE A 11 76.76 0.22 19.32
N LEU A 12 76.89 1.35 20.01
CA LEU A 12 75.84 2.14 20.68
C LEU A 12 74.47 2.19 19.99
N LEU A 13 73.40 2.16 20.79
CA LEU A 13 72.14 2.81 20.43
C LEU A 13 71.70 3.74 21.58
N LEU A 14 71.78 5.03 21.27
CA LEU A 14 71.25 6.14 22.05
C LEU A 14 69.74 5.96 22.25
N LEU A 15 69.30 6.15 23.49
CA LEU A 15 67.92 6.46 23.84
C LEU A 15 67.59 7.88 23.36
N ALA A 16 66.98 7.99 22.19
CA ALA A 16 66.27 9.19 21.78
C ALA A 16 64.79 9.00 22.16
N THR A 17 64.41 9.55 23.31
CA THR A 17 63.01 9.71 23.72
C THR A 17 62.33 10.68 22.76
N TRP A 18 61.64 10.16 21.76
CA TRP A 18 60.74 10.96 20.93
C TRP A 18 59.45 11.22 21.69
N ALA A 19 59.08 12.50 21.68
CA ALA A 19 57.91 13.07 22.31
C ALA A 19 56.63 12.34 21.88
N CYS A 20 55.78 12.02 22.86
CA CYS A 20 54.34 11.98 22.63
C CYS A 20 53.90 13.41 22.26
N ASN A 21 53.90 13.73 20.97
CA ASN A 21 52.92 14.67 20.47
C ASN A 21 51.58 13.96 20.66
N GLY A 22 50.82 14.40 21.66
CA GLY A 22 49.43 14.01 21.81
C GLY A 22 48.73 14.19 20.47
N LEU A 23 47.88 13.21 20.12
CA LEU A 23 46.99 13.35 18.97
C LEU A 23 46.36 14.75 19.05
N VAL A 24 46.73 15.62 18.12
CA VAL A 24 45.88 16.74 17.77
C VAL A 24 44.67 16.04 17.17
N VAL A 25 43.60 15.93 17.95
CA VAL A 25 42.27 15.69 17.39
C VAL A 25 41.99 16.94 16.57
N VAL A 26 42.39 16.90 15.30
CA VAL A 26 41.87 17.83 14.32
C VAL A 26 40.40 17.45 14.27
N ASN A 27 39.55 18.22 14.92
CA ASN A 27 38.12 18.12 14.68
C ASN A 27 37.96 18.39 13.19
N ASP A 28 37.76 17.34 12.40
CA ASP A 28 37.39 17.48 11.00
C ASP A 28 36.17 18.43 11.00
N PRO A 29 36.25 19.59 10.33
CA PRO A 29 35.13 20.52 10.30
C PRO A 29 33.89 19.90 9.63
N ASN A 30 34.06 18.77 8.95
CA ASN A 30 33.02 18.01 8.29
C ASN A 30 32.64 16.75 9.10
N GLY A 31 31.39 16.31 8.93
CA GLY A 31 30.95 14.97 9.29
C GLY A 31 31.04 14.02 8.10
N GLN A 32 30.94 12.73 8.39
CA GLN A 32 31.03 11.65 7.39
C GLN A 32 29.65 11.00 7.23
N LEU A 33 29.07 11.03 6.03
CA LEU A 33 27.77 10.41 5.73
C LEU A 33 27.96 9.13 4.92
N PHE A 34 27.57 8.00 5.50
CA PHE A 34 27.50 6.71 4.82
C PHE A 34 26.09 6.47 4.30
N VAL A 35 25.97 6.06 3.05
CA VAL A 35 24.69 5.80 2.39
C VAL A 35 24.58 4.32 2.08
N LYS A 36 23.46 3.73 2.48
CA LYS A 36 23.06 2.39 2.05
C LYS A 36 21.68 2.46 1.44
N VAL A 37 21.58 2.08 0.18
CA VAL A 37 20.31 1.98 -0.54
C VAL A 37 19.92 0.53 -0.67
N THR A 38 18.65 0.26 -0.42
CA THR A 38 18.04 -1.05 -0.65
C THR A 38 16.69 -0.84 -1.29
N THR A 39 16.22 -1.83 -2.05
CA THR A 39 14.84 -1.86 -2.52
C THR A 39 14.04 -2.82 -1.66
N ARG A 40 12.77 -2.48 -1.47
CA ARG A 40 11.76 -3.39 -0.93
C ARG A 40 10.72 -3.58 -2.02
N THR A 41 10.76 -4.74 -2.65
CA THR A 41 9.69 -5.19 -3.54
C THR A 41 8.51 -5.68 -2.70
N PRO A 42 7.26 -5.43 -3.12
CA PRO A 42 6.12 -6.08 -2.50
C PRO A 42 6.28 -7.61 -2.57
N TYR A 43 5.84 -8.29 -1.51
CA TYR A 43 5.94 -9.75 -1.39
C TYR A 43 5.14 -10.41 -2.54
N GLY A 44 5.78 -11.23 -3.38
CA GLY A 44 5.10 -12.02 -4.43
C GLY A 44 5.12 -11.49 -5.84
N VAL A 45 5.59 -10.27 -6.02
CA VAL A 45 5.77 -9.73 -7.36
C VAL A 45 7.14 -10.16 -7.85
N LYS A 46 7.19 -11.05 -8.85
CA LYS A 46 8.40 -11.25 -9.66
C LYS A 46 8.57 -10.02 -10.55
N THR A 47 9.04 -8.91 -9.99
CA THR A 47 9.53 -7.81 -10.82
C THR A 47 10.80 -8.26 -11.54
N LYS A 48 11.07 -7.69 -12.71
CA LYS A 48 12.40 -7.77 -13.32
C LYS A 48 13.45 -7.46 -12.26
N SER A 49 14.58 -8.16 -12.27
CA SER A 49 15.68 -7.88 -11.34
C SER A 49 15.97 -6.38 -11.37
N LEU A 50 15.81 -5.72 -10.22
CA LEU A 50 16.10 -4.30 -10.07
C LEU A 50 17.60 -4.16 -9.88
N ASP A 51 18.24 -3.40 -10.76
CA ASP A 51 19.62 -2.99 -10.58
C ASP A 51 19.63 -1.71 -9.73
N VAL A 52 19.77 -1.88 -8.41
CA VAL A 52 19.74 -0.76 -7.46
C VAL A 52 20.88 0.22 -7.73
N ASP A 53 22.01 -0.25 -8.22
CA ASP A 53 23.18 0.59 -8.53
C ASP A 53 22.89 1.58 -9.66
N SER A 54 21.93 1.26 -10.53
CA SER A 54 21.48 2.14 -11.62
C SER A 54 20.52 3.25 -11.18
N PHE A 55 20.01 3.23 -9.94
CA PHE A 55 19.04 4.22 -9.47
C PHE A 55 19.70 5.60 -9.38
N VAL A 56 18.92 6.63 -9.69
CA VAL A 56 19.32 8.03 -9.51
C VAL A 56 19.43 8.33 -8.02
N PHE A 57 20.55 8.93 -7.61
CA PHE A 57 20.81 9.43 -6.27
C PHE A 57 21.03 10.94 -6.32
N ILE A 58 20.27 11.68 -5.52
CA ILE A 58 20.39 13.13 -5.39
C ILE A 58 20.59 13.49 -3.91
N LEU A 59 21.60 14.30 -3.62
CA LEU A 59 21.83 14.90 -2.30
C LEU A 59 21.67 16.42 -2.41
N THR A 60 20.75 16.99 -1.64
CA THR A 60 20.52 18.43 -1.58
C THR A 60 20.74 19.00 -0.19
N THR A 61 21.12 20.28 -0.11
CA THR A 61 21.18 21.03 1.15
C THR A 61 19.78 21.38 1.66
N ALA A 62 19.69 21.94 2.87
CA ALA A 62 18.43 22.46 3.42
C ALA A 62 17.84 23.61 2.60
N GLU A 63 18.69 24.36 1.88
CA GLU A 63 18.30 25.44 0.98
C GLU A 63 17.81 24.94 -0.38
N GLY A 64 17.95 23.64 -0.66
CA GLY A 64 17.57 23.00 -1.92
C GLY A 64 18.67 22.94 -2.98
N ASP A 65 19.90 23.35 -2.65
CA ASP A 65 21.03 23.28 -3.58
C ASP A 65 21.47 21.84 -3.77
N THR A 66 21.55 21.38 -5.02
CA THR A 66 22.04 20.03 -5.35
C THR A 66 23.55 19.96 -5.21
N LEU A 67 24.01 19.11 -4.28
CA LEU A 67 25.44 18.82 -4.08
C LEU A 67 25.91 17.65 -4.92
N TYR A 68 25.05 16.63 -5.07
CA TYR A 68 25.35 15.43 -5.86
C TYR A 68 24.12 15.02 -6.66
N ASN A 69 24.36 14.58 -7.89
CA ASN A 69 23.37 13.99 -8.79
C ASN A 69 24.11 12.95 -9.65
N SER A 70 23.89 11.68 -9.35
CA SER A 70 24.69 10.55 -9.84
C SER A 70 23.87 9.27 -9.67
N THR A 71 24.47 8.09 -9.81
CA THR A 71 23.80 6.81 -9.56
C THR A 71 24.16 6.27 -8.18
N VAL A 72 23.35 5.35 -7.65
CA VAL A 72 23.63 4.68 -6.37
C VAL A 72 24.99 3.97 -6.42
N GLY A 73 25.31 3.25 -7.50
CA GLY A 73 26.56 2.50 -7.63
C GLY A 73 27.80 3.40 -7.62
N GLU A 74 27.68 4.64 -8.08
CA GLU A 74 28.76 5.63 -8.06
C GLU A 74 28.99 6.26 -6.68
N VAL A 75 27.98 6.25 -5.80
CA VAL A 75 28.06 6.88 -4.47
C VAL A 75 28.18 5.89 -3.32
N THR A 76 27.91 4.61 -3.55
CA THR A 76 28.08 3.56 -2.54
C THR A 76 29.54 3.14 -2.44
N GLY A 77 30.11 3.15 -1.23
CA GLY A 77 31.44 2.60 -0.95
C GLY A 77 32.32 3.51 -0.09
N GLU A 78 32.21 4.83 -0.29
CA GLU A 78 32.95 5.84 0.48
C GLU A 78 32.00 6.85 1.13
N PRO A 79 32.30 7.35 2.34
CA PRO A 79 31.47 8.34 2.99
C PRO A 79 31.58 9.72 2.32
N PHE A 80 30.48 10.46 2.30
CA PHE A 80 30.50 11.86 1.92
C PHE A 80 31.04 12.71 3.08
N SER A 81 32.09 13.49 2.83
CA SER A 81 32.58 14.51 3.76
C SER A 81 31.76 15.79 3.57
N LEU A 82 30.87 16.08 4.50
CA LEU A 82 29.90 17.18 4.42
C LEU A 82 30.05 18.10 5.63
N ARG A 83 29.80 19.41 5.45
CA ARG A 83 29.72 20.33 6.59
C ARG A 83 28.58 19.90 7.52
N GLN A 84 28.63 20.34 8.78
CA GLN A 84 27.48 20.11 9.65
C GLN A 84 26.24 20.78 9.06
N GLY A 85 25.10 20.10 9.10
CA GLY A 85 23.87 20.60 8.49
C GLY A 85 22.83 19.52 8.27
N THR A 86 21.70 19.94 7.72
CA THR A 86 20.62 19.04 7.30
C THR A 86 20.67 18.88 5.80
N TYR A 87 20.56 17.65 5.34
CA TYR A 87 20.57 17.29 3.93
C TYR A 87 19.38 16.40 3.60
N THR A 88 18.89 16.49 2.37
CA THR A 88 17.87 15.60 1.84
C THR A 88 18.50 14.67 0.83
N ILE A 89 18.27 13.37 0.99
CA ILE A 89 18.66 12.33 0.06
C ILE A 89 17.39 11.88 -0.66
N THR A 90 17.39 11.96 -1.99
CA THR A 90 16.33 11.45 -2.85
C THR A 90 16.88 10.35 -3.74
N VAL A 91 16.20 9.21 -3.78
CA VAL A 91 16.60 8.07 -4.61
C VAL A 91 15.41 7.55 -5.39
N CYS A 92 15.58 7.33 -6.68
CA CYS A 92 14.57 6.66 -7.52
C CYS A 92 15.18 5.92 -8.70
N ASN A 93 14.48 4.91 -9.22
CA ASN A 93 14.94 4.23 -10.44
C ASN A 93 14.83 5.11 -11.68
N GLU A 94 13.68 5.76 -11.87
CA GLU A 94 13.44 6.69 -12.96
C GLU A 94 12.27 7.59 -12.57
N TRP A 95 12.28 8.87 -12.99
CA TRP A 95 11.13 9.74 -12.76
C TRP A 95 9.90 9.25 -13.52
N PHE A 96 8.77 9.21 -12.82
CA PHE A 96 7.50 8.76 -13.35
C PHE A 96 6.52 9.94 -13.40
N THR A 97 6.25 10.43 -14.60
CA THR A 97 5.42 11.63 -14.83
C THR A 97 4.14 11.34 -15.61
N VAL A 98 4.08 10.22 -16.32
CA VAL A 98 2.92 9.79 -17.11
C VAL A 98 2.78 8.27 -17.04
N PRO A 99 1.55 7.74 -17.15
CA PRO A 99 1.33 6.30 -17.25
C PRO A 99 2.16 5.66 -18.36
N ALA A 100 2.71 4.49 -18.09
CA ALA A 100 3.56 3.77 -19.04
C ALA A 100 3.58 2.26 -18.75
N PHE A 101 3.66 1.46 -19.81
CA PHE A 101 3.87 0.02 -19.69
C PHE A 101 5.28 -0.30 -19.17
N GLU A 102 5.38 -1.33 -18.33
CA GLU A 102 6.62 -1.87 -17.79
C GLU A 102 7.50 -0.83 -17.06
N LYS A 103 6.87 0.17 -16.45
CA LYS A 103 7.54 1.30 -15.78
C LYS A 103 7.18 1.39 -14.29
N PRO A 104 7.59 0.43 -13.45
CA PRO A 104 7.44 0.57 -12.01
C PRO A 104 8.29 1.75 -11.50
N PHE A 105 7.77 2.49 -10.53
CA PHE A 105 8.43 3.65 -9.94
C PHE A 105 8.82 3.34 -8.51
N TYR A 106 10.10 3.12 -8.28
CA TYR A 106 10.68 2.95 -6.95
C TYR A 106 11.27 4.27 -6.50
N TYR A 107 10.87 4.71 -5.31
CA TYR A 107 11.26 6.01 -4.79
C TYR A 107 11.40 5.97 -3.26
N ASN A 108 12.32 6.77 -2.74
CA ASN A 108 12.36 7.16 -1.34
C ASN A 108 13.05 8.53 -1.21
N GLN A 109 12.64 9.29 -0.21
CA GLN A 109 13.33 10.50 0.20
C GLN A 109 13.45 10.53 1.71
N THR A 110 14.65 10.86 2.21
CA THR A 110 14.94 10.94 3.65
C THR A 110 15.79 12.16 3.97
N GLN A 111 15.63 12.68 5.19
CA GLN A 111 16.46 13.75 5.72
C GLN A 111 17.50 13.18 6.68
N VAL A 112 18.71 13.72 6.61
CA VAL A 112 19.83 13.36 7.49
C VAL A 112 20.45 14.60 8.09
N HIS A 113 20.83 14.48 9.36
CA HIS A 113 21.55 15.52 10.08
C HIS A 113 23.01 15.10 10.24
N VAL A 114 23.91 15.84 9.60
CA VAL A 114 25.36 15.62 9.67
C VAL A 114 25.93 16.51 10.77
N VAL A 115 26.74 15.90 11.64
CA VAL A 115 27.43 16.59 12.75
C VAL A 115 28.92 16.56 12.49
N ALA A 116 29.60 17.70 12.68
CA ALA A 116 31.05 17.80 12.48
C ALA A 116 31.82 16.77 13.32
N GLY A 117 32.86 16.18 12.74
CA GLY A 117 33.71 15.16 13.39
C GLY A 117 33.01 13.83 13.70
N SER A 118 31.76 13.63 13.25
CA SER A 118 30.96 12.43 13.54
C SER A 118 30.57 11.69 12.25
N ALA A 119 30.40 10.37 12.37
CA ALA A 119 29.85 9.52 11.32
C ALA A 119 28.32 9.39 11.45
N CYS A 120 27.61 9.48 10.34
CA CYS A 120 26.16 9.31 10.22
C CYS A 120 25.86 8.26 9.14
N ASN A 121 24.88 7.39 9.39
CA ASN A 121 24.43 6.37 8.42
C ASN A 121 23.02 6.71 7.94
N ALA A 122 22.83 6.75 6.63
CA ALA A 122 21.55 6.85 5.98
C ALA A 122 21.16 5.51 5.37
N ASN A 123 20.08 4.90 5.86
CA ASN A 123 19.50 3.70 5.27
C ASN A 123 18.27 4.12 4.46
N ILE A 124 18.38 4.07 3.13
CA ILE A 124 17.31 4.42 2.20
C ILE A 124 16.67 3.11 1.73
N VAL A 125 15.36 2.98 1.94
CA VAL A 125 14.59 1.81 1.49
C VAL A 125 13.60 2.27 0.42
N CYS A 126 13.94 2.06 -0.85
CA CYS A 126 13.06 2.40 -1.97
C CYS A 126 11.93 1.38 -2.09
N THR A 127 10.69 1.86 -2.04
CA THR A 127 9.46 1.08 -2.27
C THR A 127 8.81 1.51 -3.57
N GLN A 128 7.99 0.64 -4.15
CA GLN A 128 7.20 1.02 -5.33
C GLN A 128 6.14 2.06 -4.91
N HIS A 129 6.12 3.21 -5.59
CA HIS A 129 5.21 4.33 -5.33
C HIS A 129 4.01 4.34 -6.29
N ASN A 130 4.17 3.81 -7.50
CA ASN A 130 3.08 3.71 -8.47
C ASN A 130 2.34 2.37 -8.35
N ALA A 131 1.12 2.30 -8.89
CA ALA A 131 0.36 1.08 -9.00
C ALA A 131 0.58 0.45 -10.38
N GLY A 132 0.61 -0.89 -10.44
CA GLY A 132 0.56 -1.61 -11.70
C GLY A 132 -0.86 -2.03 -12.03
N VAL A 133 -1.21 -2.00 -13.30
CA VAL A 133 -2.52 -2.34 -13.84
C VAL A 133 -2.30 -3.23 -15.06
N ARG A 134 -3.12 -4.27 -15.19
CA ARG A 134 -3.15 -5.15 -16.33
C ARG A 134 -4.60 -5.38 -16.72
N VAL A 135 -4.90 -5.48 -17.99
CA VAL A 135 -6.21 -5.86 -18.50
C VAL A 135 -6.09 -7.18 -19.22
N LEU A 136 -7.02 -8.10 -18.94
CA LEU A 136 -7.13 -9.40 -19.58
C LEU A 136 -8.50 -9.51 -20.22
N PHE A 137 -8.55 -9.91 -21.49
CA PHE A 137 -9.79 -10.26 -22.15
C PHE A 137 -9.87 -11.78 -22.22
N THR A 138 -11.00 -12.37 -21.86
CA THR A 138 -11.17 -13.83 -22.01
C THR A 138 -11.21 -14.20 -23.49
N GLU A 139 -10.77 -15.42 -23.81
CA GLU A 139 -10.87 -15.94 -25.18
C GLU A 139 -12.33 -15.92 -25.67
N ASN A 140 -13.29 -16.24 -24.81
CA ASN A 140 -14.71 -16.22 -25.14
C ASN A 140 -15.19 -14.80 -25.50
N TYR A 141 -14.77 -13.81 -24.71
CA TYR A 141 -15.09 -12.41 -24.96
C TYR A 141 -14.46 -11.91 -26.26
N LEU A 142 -13.17 -12.18 -26.49
CA LEU A 142 -12.49 -11.76 -27.72
C LEU A 142 -13.01 -12.46 -28.98
N ASN A 143 -13.48 -13.71 -28.88
CA ASN A 143 -14.10 -14.42 -30.01
C ASN A 143 -15.36 -13.70 -30.51
N SER A 144 -16.13 -13.10 -29.60
CA SER A 144 -17.33 -12.35 -29.92
C SER A 144 -17.07 -10.86 -30.18
N ASN A 145 -15.95 -10.31 -29.67
CA ASN A 145 -15.62 -8.89 -29.69
C ASN A 145 -14.13 -8.66 -29.99
N PRO A 146 -13.64 -9.03 -31.19
CA PRO A 146 -12.20 -9.13 -31.48
C PRO A 146 -11.45 -7.79 -31.48
N GLU A 147 -12.13 -6.67 -31.73
CA GLU A 147 -11.56 -5.33 -31.75
C GLU A 147 -11.75 -4.58 -30.42
N SER A 148 -12.06 -5.30 -29.33
CA SER A 148 -12.25 -4.67 -28.04
C SER A 148 -10.94 -4.21 -27.43
N HIS A 149 -10.99 -3.05 -26.79
CA HIS A 149 -9.88 -2.48 -26.04
C HIS A 149 -10.40 -1.67 -24.86
N MET A 150 -9.57 -1.48 -23.85
CA MET A 150 -9.89 -0.68 -22.67
C MET A 150 -8.89 0.47 -22.58
N ILE A 151 -9.38 1.69 -22.47
CA ILE A 151 -8.57 2.85 -22.09
C ILE A 151 -8.69 3.02 -20.59
N ILE A 152 -7.56 3.12 -19.90
CA ILE A 152 -7.53 3.46 -18.48
C ILE A 152 -6.83 4.81 -18.33
N THR A 153 -7.57 5.78 -17.80
CA THR A 153 -7.11 7.16 -17.62
C THR A 153 -6.88 7.43 -16.13
N GLY A 154 -5.66 7.80 -15.75
CA GLY A 154 -5.34 8.33 -14.42
C GLY A 154 -5.14 9.85 -14.43
N SER A 155 -4.70 10.41 -13.31
CA SER A 155 -4.46 11.86 -13.16
C SER A 155 -3.48 12.44 -14.17
N ASP A 156 -2.48 11.64 -14.57
CA ASP A 156 -1.33 12.10 -15.35
C ASP A 156 -1.31 11.58 -16.80
N GLY A 157 -2.38 10.92 -17.24
CA GLY A 157 -2.51 10.40 -18.60
C GLY A 157 -3.25 9.07 -18.68
N GLU A 158 -3.12 8.36 -19.79
CA GLU A 158 -3.85 7.12 -20.06
C GLU A 158 -3.01 6.07 -20.76
N LEU A 159 -3.45 4.82 -20.67
CA LEU A 159 -2.92 3.71 -21.48
C LEU A 159 -4.07 2.99 -22.16
N LEU A 160 -3.80 2.57 -23.40
CA LEU A 160 -4.65 1.69 -24.19
C LEU A 160 -4.25 0.24 -23.92
N PHE A 161 -5.20 -0.52 -23.38
CA PHE A 161 -5.09 -1.96 -23.20
C PHE A 161 -5.90 -2.71 -24.24
N GLU A 162 -5.21 -3.50 -25.04
CA GLU A 162 -5.77 -4.35 -26.09
C GLU A 162 -5.08 -5.72 -26.06
N LYS A 163 -5.51 -6.64 -26.91
CA LYS A 163 -4.97 -8.01 -27.02
C LYS A 163 -3.43 -8.05 -27.07
N THR A 164 -2.80 -7.10 -27.76
CA THR A 164 -1.33 -7.06 -27.89
C THR A 164 -0.63 -6.69 -26.58
N THR A 165 -1.31 -5.99 -25.68
CA THR A 165 -0.78 -5.47 -24.41
C THR A 165 -1.11 -6.35 -23.22
N GLU A 166 -1.86 -7.44 -23.39
CA GLU A 166 -2.30 -8.32 -22.29
C GLU A 166 -1.16 -8.91 -21.50
N HIS A 167 0.07 -8.94 -22.01
CA HIS A 167 1.25 -9.46 -21.31
C HIS A 167 2.02 -8.37 -20.54
N LEU A 168 1.63 -7.11 -20.68
CA LEU A 168 2.30 -5.95 -20.10
C LEU A 168 1.53 -5.44 -18.87
N TRP A 169 2.29 -4.90 -17.92
CA TRP A 169 1.75 -4.11 -16.83
C TRP A 169 1.83 -2.63 -17.18
N GLY A 170 0.69 -1.95 -17.23
CA GLY A 170 0.60 -0.49 -17.29
C GLY A 170 0.72 0.10 -15.89
N TYR A 171 1.63 1.03 -15.67
CA TYR A 171 1.80 1.66 -14.36
C TYR A 171 1.15 3.04 -14.34
N TYR A 172 0.62 3.43 -13.17
CA TYR A 172 -0.10 4.68 -12.93
C TYR A 172 0.27 5.25 -11.55
N ASN A 173 0.26 6.58 -11.42
CA ASN A 173 0.29 7.18 -10.09
C ASN A 173 -0.96 6.76 -9.29
N PRO A 174 -0.83 6.57 -7.96
CA PRO A 174 -1.97 6.20 -7.11
C PRO A 174 -3.05 7.28 -7.14
N GLY A 175 -4.31 6.85 -7.04
CA GLY A 175 -5.45 7.74 -7.08
C GLY A 175 -6.59 7.18 -7.94
N PRO A 176 -7.56 8.04 -8.30
CA PRO A 176 -8.66 7.64 -9.17
C PRO A 176 -8.16 7.34 -10.59
N VAL A 177 -8.69 6.26 -11.16
CA VAL A 177 -8.58 5.89 -12.55
C VAL A 177 -9.97 5.65 -13.14
N ILE A 178 -10.12 6.02 -14.41
CA ILE A 178 -11.34 5.84 -15.18
C ILE A 178 -11.08 4.75 -16.21
N LEU A 179 -11.88 3.69 -16.17
CA LEU A 179 -11.83 2.59 -17.12
C LEU A 179 -12.92 2.82 -18.18
N MET A 180 -12.54 2.79 -19.46
CA MET A 180 -13.45 2.89 -20.59
C MET A 180 -13.22 1.70 -21.52
N LEU A 181 -14.17 0.77 -21.57
CA LEU A 181 -14.13 -0.35 -22.51
C LEU A 181 -14.77 0.08 -23.83
N TYR A 182 -14.14 -0.27 -24.95
CA TYR A 182 -14.64 -0.07 -26.29
C TYR A 182 -14.88 -1.42 -26.94
N LYS A 183 -16.03 -1.56 -27.59
CA LYS A 183 -16.42 -2.73 -28.37
C LYS A 183 -16.83 -2.26 -29.76
N ASN A 184 -16.12 -2.71 -30.80
CA ASN A 184 -16.37 -2.28 -32.19
C ASN A 184 -16.46 -0.75 -32.34
N ASN A 185 -15.57 -0.02 -31.67
CA ASN A 185 -15.52 1.46 -31.59
C ASN A 185 -16.72 2.12 -30.89
N ILE A 186 -17.61 1.35 -30.27
CA ILE A 186 -18.66 1.87 -29.39
C ILE A 186 -18.11 1.86 -27.96
N GLN A 187 -18.11 3.04 -27.34
CA GLN A 187 -17.67 3.21 -25.96
C GLN A 187 -18.77 2.73 -25.00
N SER A 188 -18.36 1.94 -24.00
CA SER A 188 -19.19 1.57 -22.85
C SER A 188 -19.24 2.69 -21.80
N ARG A 189 -20.05 2.50 -20.76
CA ARG A 189 -20.01 3.37 -19.57
C ARG A 189 -18.61 3.43 -18.98
N SER A 190 -18.19 4.61 -18.52
CA SER A 190 -16.96 4.76 -17.77
C SER A 190 -17.13 4.30 -16.32
N PHE A 191 -16.12 3.64 -15.78
CA PHE A 191 -16.10 3.20 -14.39
C PHE A 191 -14.91 3.82 -13.67
N GLU A 192 -15.18 4.45 -12.54
CA GLU A 192 -14.13 4.97 -11.68
C GLU A 192 -13.69 3.90 -10.68
N ARG A 193 -12.39 3.78 -10.47
CA ARG A 193 -11.76 2.96 -9.44
C ARG A 193 -10.65 3.76 -8.79
N THR A 194 -10.36 3.49 -7.53
CA THR A 194 -9.15 4.01 -6.89
C THR A 194 -8.10 2.92 -6.87
N ILE A 195 -6.89 3.27 -7.28
CA ILE A 195 -5.71 2.39 -7.23
C ILE A 195 -4.71 2.94 -6.22
N ASP A 196 -4.15 2.05 -5.42
CA ASP A 196 -3.27 2.39 -4.30
C ASP A 196 -1.80 2.22 -4.69
N ALA A 197 -0.93 3.01 -4.05
CA ALA A 197 0.52 2.85 -4.17
C ALA A 197 0.93 1.42 -3.87
N ASN A 198 1.93 0.91 -4.59
CA ASN A 198 2.50 -0.42 -4.36
C ASN A 198 1.53 -1.61 -4.59
N HIS A 199 0.38 -1.38 -5.24
CA HIS A 199 -0.58 -2.44 -5.57
C HIS A 199 -0.54 -2.78 -7.06
N MET A 200 -0.89 -4.04 -7.38
CA MET A 200 -0.95 -4.57 -8.73
C MET A 200 -2.37 -5.07 -9.02
N TYR A 201 -3.04 -4.48 -10.00
CA TYR A 201 -4.45 -4.71 -10.34
C TYR A 201 -4.57 -5.46 -11.66
N THR A 202 -5.40 -6.49 -11.70
CA THR A 202 -5.80 -7.13 -12.96
C THR A 202 -7.30 -6.88 -13.18
N PHE A 203 -7.65 -6.24 -14.28
CA PHE A 203 -9.03 -6.09 -14.74
C PHE A 203 -9.34 -7.19 -15.77
N LEU A 204 -10.35 -8.00 -15.50
CA LEU A 204 -10.80 -9.05 -16.41
C LEU A 204 -12.04 -8.58 -17.18
N VAL A 205 -12.07 -8.83 -18.48
CA VAL A 205 -13.20 -8.56 -19.37
C VAL A 205 -13.71 -9.90 -19.92
N ASP A 206 -14.97 -10.24 -19.63
CA ASP A 206 -15.58 -11.54 -19.98
C ASP A 206 -17.00 -11.39 -20.57
N ALA A 207 -17.52 -12.44 -21.22
CA ALA A 207 -18.86 -12.50 -21.81
C ALA A 207 -19.92 -12.98 -20.79
N PRO A 208 -21.16 -12.46 -20.83
CA PRO A 208 -22.15 -12.65 -19.76
C PRO A 208 -22.81 -14.06 -19.62
N ASP A 209 -22.59 -15.01 -20.54
CA ASP A 209 -23.61 -16.06 -20.80
C ASP A 209 -23.24 -17.55 -20.50
N THR A 210 -22.29 -17.85 -19.59
CA THR A 210 -21.96 -19.27 -19.27
C THR A 210 -21.71 -19.58 -17.80
N LEU A 211 -22.59 -19.21 -16.86
CA LEU A 211 -22.42 -19.63 -15.45
C LEU A 211 -23.69 -20.21 -14.81
N THR A 212 -24.18 -21.32 -15.37
CA THR A 212 -24.89 -22.32 -14.58
C THR A 212 -23.88 -23.16 -13.78
N GLN A 213 -23.91 -23.02 -12.46
CA GLN A 213 -23.45 -23.98 -11.45
C GLN A 213 -21.92 -24.25 -11.30
N TYR A 214 -21.50 -24.07 -10.04
CA TYR A 214 -20.28 -24.54 -9.35
C TYR A 214 -18.97 -23.73 -9.46
N VAL A 215 -18.63 -23.13 -8.30
CA VAL A 215 -17.36 -23.28 -7.54
C VAL A 215 -16.18 -22.42 -7.97
N GLU A 216 -15.84 -21.46 -7.12
CA GLU A 216 -14.49 -20.85 -6.98
C GLU A 216 -13.35 -21.89 -7.14
N PRO A 217 -12.07 -21.50 -7.35
CA PRO A 217 -11.51 -20.31 -8.01
C PRO A 217 -10.31 -20.67 -8.92
N VAL A 218 -9.88 -19.79 -9.83
CA VAL A 218 -8.44 -19.73 -10.23
C VAL A 218 -8.00 -18.27 -10.37
N PHE A 219 -7.84 -17.62 -9.22
CA PHE A 219 -6.77 -16.64 -9.05
C PHE A 219 -5.45 -17.42 -8.94
N SER A 220 -4.43 -17.10 -9.73
CA SER A 220 -3.04 -17.44 -9.38
C SER A 220 -2.33 -16.18 -8.90
N ILE A 221 -2.35 -15.97 -7.59
CA ILE A 221 -1.37 -15.12 -6.90
C ILE A 221 -0.42 -16.07 -6.19
N THR A 222 0.86 -16.09 -6.58
CA THR A 222 1.90 -16.54 -5.66
C THR A 222 2.31 -15.38 -4.77
N THR A 223 2.07 -15.63 -3.48
CA THR A 223 2.30 -14.87 -2.23
C THR A 223 1.35 -13.73 -1.93
N ASP A 224 0.15 -14.14 -1.53
CA ASP A 224 -0.36 -13.99 -0.16
C ASP A 224 0.37 -12.97 0.74
N THR A 225 -0.30 -11.86 1.05
CA THR A 225 -0.68 -11.52 2.44
C THR A 225 -1.91 -10.62 2.44
N THR A 226 -3.01 -11.15 2.98
CA THR A 226 -4.15 -10.43 3.58
C THR A 226 -5.01 -9.52 2.69
N ARG A 227 -5.82 -10.20 1.87
CA ARG A 227 -7.16 -9.88 1.35
C ARG A 227 -7.91 -8.71 2.03
N VAL A 228 -8.09 -7.61 1.30
CA VAL A 228 -9.26 -6.72 1.40
C VAL A 228 -9.80 -6.52 -0.02
N TRP A 229 -11.01 -7.05 -0.26
CA TRP A 229 -11.67 -7.07 -1.57
C TRP A 229 -12.62 -5.88 -1.72
N HIS A 230 -12.62 -5.25 -2.90
CA HIS A 230 -13.66 -4.31 -3.34
C HIS A 230 -14.16 -4.77 -4.72
N TYR A 231 -15.47 -4.96 -4.84
CA TYR A 231 -16.15 -5.36 -6.07
C TYR A 231 -16.94 -4.18 -6.66
N GLY A 232 -17.21 -4.24 -7.96
CA GLY A 232 -18.28 -3.49 -8.61
C GLY A 232 -18.71 -4.21 -9.88
N ILE A 233 -19.99 -4.61 -9.95
CA ILE A 233 -20.62 -5.26 -11.12
C ILE A 233 -20.54 -4.30 -12.31
N TRP A 234 -20.16 -4.81 -13.49
CA TRP A 234 -20.47 -4.19 -14.77
C TRP A 234 -21.74 -4.86 -15.29
N ASP A 235 -22.88 -4.20 -15.15
CA ASP A 235 -24.13 -4.62 -15.79
C ASP A 235 -24.54 -3.51 -16.78
N ASP A 236 -24.56 -3.84 -18.07
CA ASP A 236 -24.87 -2.93 -19.19
C ASP A 236 -26.35 -3.05 -19.62
N GLU A 237 -27.21 -3.69 -18.81
CA GLU A 237 -28.61 -3.92 -19.19
C GLU A 237 -29.68 -3.23 -18.33
N HIS A 238 -29.33 -2.31 -17.44
CA HIS A 238 -30.35 -1.44 -16.80
C HIS A 238 -30.01 0.04 -16.90
N TYR A 239 -30.59 0.67 -17.93
CA TYR A 239 -30.79 2.11 -18.00
C TYR A 239 -31.86 2.48 -16.98
N ASP A 240 -31.46 2.78 -15.73
CA ASP A 240 -32.27 3.66 -14.90
C ASP A 240 -31.39 4.63 -14.08
N ASN A 241 -31.87 5.87 -14.01
CA ASN A 241 -31.10 7.00 -13.52
C ASN A 241 -31.19 7.05 -11.99
N ASN A 242 -30.02 7.01 -11.33
CA ASN A 242 -29.76 6.97 -9.87
C ASN A 242 -29.66 5.57 -9.28
N GLU A 243 -28.44 5.02 -9.10
CA GLU A 243 -28.23 4.06 -8.01
C GLU A 243 -26.75 3.92 -7.60
N PHE A 244 -26.54 3.99 -6.28
CA PHE A 244 -25.31 3.75 -5.54
C PHE A 244 -24.84 2.29 -5.70
N PRO A 245 -23.59 1.91 -5.34
CA PRO A 245 -23.14 0.51 -5.39
C PRO A 245 -24.16 -0.35 -4.66
N ASP A 246 -24.80 -1.24 -5.41
CA ASP A 246 -26.03 -1.92 -5.04
C ASP A 246 -25.70 -3.00 -4.02
N GLY A 247 -25.59 -2.66 -2.75
CA GLY A 247 -25.36 -3.58 -1.62
C GLY A 247 -26.46 -4.64 -1.43
N LEU A 248 -27.14 -5.08 -2.49
CA LEU A 248 -28.19 -6.07 -2.53
C LEU A 248 -27.65 -7.50 -2.34
N THR A 249 -26.39 -7.76 -2.68
CA THR A 249 -25.70 -9.04 -2.44
C THR A 249 -24.49 -8.89 -1.52
N LYS A 250 -23.99 -10.01 -0.97
CA LYS A 250 -22.79 -10.00 -0.13
C LYS A 250 -21.57 -9.51 -0.91
N GLU A 251 -21.51 -9.85 -2.20
CA GLU A 251 -20.42 -9.56 -3.11
C GLU A 251 -20.35 -8.07 -3.44
N THR A 252 -21.51 -7.40 -3.52
CA THR A 252 -21.63 -5.95 -3.74
C THR A 252 -21.74 -5.14 -2.45
N ALA A 253 -21.49 -5.77 -1.30
CA ALA A 253 -21.62 -5.14 0.01
C ALA A 253 -20.86 -3.81 0.09
N CYS A 254 -21.48 -2.81 0.68
CA CYS A 254 -20.88 -1.48 0.83
C CYS A 254 -19.83 -1.49 1.94
N SER A 255 -18.71 -0.79 1.73
CA SER A 255 -17.77 -0.47 2.83
C SER A 255 -18.45 0.42 3.87
N ILE A 256 -17.84 0.62 5.04
CA ILE A 256 -18.41 1.51 6.06
C ILE A 256 -18.52 2.94 5.54
N THR A 257 -17.48 3.44 4.88
CA THR A 257 -17.51 4.76 4.25
C THR A 257 -18.65 4.89 3.23
N GLN A 258 -18.87 3.88 2.39
CA GLN A 258 -19.95 3.89 1.40
C GLN A 258 -21.33 3.82 2.04
N ALA A 259 -21.54 2.92 3.01
CA ALA A 259 -22.82 2.70 3.68
C ALA A 259 -23.32 3.96 4.43
N ARG A 260 -22.41 4.84 4.83
CA ARG A 260 -22.74 6.14 5.45
C ARG A 260 -23.29 7.17 4.46
N THR A 261 -23.11 6.96 3.16
CA THR A 261 -23.65 7.84 2.12
C THR A 261 -25.04 7.40 1.64
N LEU A 262 -25.48 6.20 2.02
CA LEU A 262 -26.78 5.65 1.60
C LEU A 262 -27.95 6.32 2.34
N PRO A 263 -29.14 6.42 1.71
CA PRO A 263 -30.33 6.97 2.34
C PRO A 263 -30.74 6.21 3.60
N ASP A 264 -31.30 6.93 4.59
CA ASP A 264 -31.86 6.31 5.79
C ASP A 264 -33.00 5.35 5.42
N ASN A 265 -33.19 4.31 6.24
CA ASN A 265 -34.24 3.30 6.05
C ASN A 265 -34.12 2.48 4.75
N THR A 266 -32.97 2.50 4.07
CA THR A 266 -32.68 1.60 2.94
C THR A 266 -32.55 0.17 3.46
N GLY A 267 -33.44 -0.72 3.04
CA GLY A 267 -33.56 -2.08 3.56
C GLY A 267 -32.71 -3.11 2.82
N ASP A 268 -32.42 -4.22 3.51
CA ASP A 268 -31.78 -5.42 2.96
C ASP A 268 -30.44 -5.17 2.24
N ILE A 269 -29.69 -4.17 2.74
CA ILE A 269 -28.35 -3.81 2.29
C ILE A 269 -27.29 -4.59 3.06
N TRP A 270 -26.34 -5.16 2.33
CA TRP A 270 -25.10 -5.71 2.80
C TRP A 270 -24.06 -4.62 2.99
N VAL A 271 -23.44 -4.63 4.16
CA VAL A 271 -22.28 -3.81 4.50
C VAL A 271 -21.15 -4.70 5.00
N TYR A 272 -19.91 -4.22 4.91
CA TYR A 272 -18.79 -4.90 5.56
C TYR A 272 -17.89 -3.92 6.30
N GLY A 273 -17.21 -4.46 7.32
CA GLY A 273 -16.21 -3.72 8.10
C GLY A 273 -15.53 -4.63 9.12
N TYR A 274 -14.50 -4.11 9.79
CA TYR A 274 -13.86 -4.75 10.93
C TYR A 274 -14.63 -4.45 12.21
N ILE A 275 -14.78 -5.45 13.07
CA ILE A 275 -15.37 -5.25 14.41
C ILE A 275 -14.33 -4.57 15.29
N VAL A 276 -14.54 -3.29 15.61
CA VAL A 276 -13.57 -2.44 16.33
C VAL A 276 -13.94 -2.18 17.80
N GLY A 277 -15.04 -2.77 18.28
CA GLY A 277 -15.49 -2.64 19.67
C GLY A 277 -17.01 -2.55 19.76
N CYS A 278 -17.50 -1.83 20.76
CA CYS A 278 -18.93 -1.61 20.99
C CYS A 278 -19.22 -0.20 21.53
N TYR A 279 -20.50 0.10 21.70
CA TYR A 279 -21.02 1.33 22.29
C TYR A 279 -21.54 1.04 23.70
N LEU A 280 -20.94 1.71 24.70
CA LEU A 280 -21.39 1.67 26.10
C LEU A 280 -22.66 2.51 26.32
N SER A 281 -22.85 3.53 25.49
CA SER A 281 -24.05 4.36 25.42
C SER A 281 -24.19 4.90 24.00
N ASN A 282 -25.31 5.55 23.69
CA ASN A 282 -25.48 6.22 22.39
C ASN A 282 -24.45 7.35 22.14
N ARG A 283 -23.73 7.83 23.15
CA ARG A 283 -22.68 8.85 22.97
C ARG A 283 -21.27 8.31 23.09
N THR A 284 -21.09 7.10 23.63
CA THR A 284 -19.79 6.58 24.03
C THR A 284 -19.43 5.35 23.21
N PHE A 285 -18.64 5.55 22.16
CA PHE A 285 -17.91 4.47 21.50
C PHE A 285 -16.71 4.06 22.37
N ALA A 286 -16.49 2.76 22.50
CA ALA A 286 -15.37 2.19 23.25
C ALA A 286 -14.59 1.22 22.31
N PRO A 287 -13.46 1.67 21.75
CA PRO A 287 -12.61 0.82 20.91
C PRO A 287 -12.09 -0.40 21.70
N GLY A 288 -12.12 -1.58 21.08
CA GLY A 288 -11.64 -2.83 21.68
C GLY A 288 -12.47 -3.38 22.85
N GLU A 289 -13.51 -2.67 23.29
CA GLU A 289 -14.35 -3.06 24.41
C GLU A 289 -15.32 -4.19 24.04
N THR A 290 -15.54 -5.11 24.97
CA THR A 290 -16.32 -6.34 24.74
C THR A 290 -17.52 -6.48 25.69
N SER A 291 -17.69 -5.60 26.66
CA SER A 291 -18.71 -5.71 27.72
C SER A 291 -20.16 -5.43 27.31
N VAL A 292 -20.48 -5.31 26.01
CA VAL A 292 -21.85 -5.04 25.53
C VAL A 292 -22.28 -6.04 24.47
N ALA A 293 -23.41 -6.71 24.72
CA ALA A 293 -23.93 -7.75 23.83
C ALA A 293 -24.98 -7.26 22.80
N SER A 294 -25.52 -6.05 22.97
CA SER A 294 -26.63 -5.53 22.18
C SER A 294 -26.21 -4.76 20.92
N ASN A 295 -24.91 -4.49 20.75
CA ASN A 295 -24.41 -3.73 19.62
C ASN A 295 -22.94 -4.03 19.32
N LEU A 296 -22.51 -3.64 18.12
CA LEU A 296 -21.11 -3.61 17.70
C LEU A 296 -20.80 -2.29 16.99
N ALA A 297 -19.52 -1.95 16.94
CA ALA A 297 -19.00 -0.90 16.08
C ALA A 297 -18.18 -1.54 14.95
N LEU A 298 -18.46 -1.16 13.71
CA LEU A 298 -17.66 -1.51 12.55
C LEU A 298 -16.88 -0.31 12.02
N ALA A 299 -15.71 -0.54 11.43
CA ALA A 299 -14.97 0.47 10.68
C ALA A 299 -14.27 -0.14 9.46
N ASP A 300 -13.81 0.69 8.53
CA ASP A 300 -13.00 0.24 7.38
C ASP A 300 -11.57 -0.17 7.79
N ASN A 301 -11.08 0.33 8.93
CA ASN A 301 -9.77 0.02 9.53
C ASN A 301 -9.95 -0.79 10.84
N PRO A 302 -9.25 -1.93 11.04
CA PRO A 302 -9.35 -2.73 12.26
C PRO A 302 -8.87 -2.03 13.54
N ASP A 303 -8.02 -1.01 13.44
CA ASP A 303 -7.46 -0.30 14.59
C ASP A 303 -8.17 1.05 14.87
N GLU A 304 -9.36 1.29 14.30
CA GLU A 304 -10.09 2.55 14.42
C GLU A 304 -10.42 2.92 15.88
N GLN A 305 -10.14 4.17 16.25
CA GLN A 305 -10.34 4.73 17.60
C GLN A 305 -11.34 5.90 17.63
N ILE A 306 -11.73 6.41 16.47
CA ILE A 306 -12.53 7.62 16.30
C ILE A 306 -13.99 7.24 16.04
N LYS A 307 -14.91 7.64 16.92
CA LYS A 307 -16.35 7.33 16.83
C LYS A 307 -16.90 7.66 15.45
N GLU A 308 -16.58 8.84 14.93
CA GLU A 308 -17.14 9.41 13.71
C GLU A 308 -16.86 8.56 12.47
N ASN A 309 -15.80 7.74 12.50
CA ASN A 309 -15.41 6.84 11.41
C ASN A 309 -16.04 5.44 11.51
N THR A 310 -16.80 5.18 12.58
CA THR A 310 -17.41 3.86 12.81
C THR A 310 -18.87 3.79 12.35
N TYR A 311 -19.43 2.60 12.35
CA TYR A 311 -20.81 2.27 11.97
C TYR A 311 -21.44 1.40 13.05
N SER A 312 -22.59 1.80 13.58
CA SER A 312 -23.23 1.08 14.69
C SER A 312 -24.07 -0.09 14.17
N ILE A 313 -23.98 -1.26 14.80
CA ILE A 313 -24.77 -2.45 14.41
C ILE A 313 -25.70 -2.84 15.54
N GLU A 314 -27.00 -2.92 15.29
CA GLU A 314 -27.98 -3.42 16.26
C GLU A 314 -28.00 -4.95 16.29
N LEU A 315 -27.69 -5.51 17.47
CA LEU A 315 -27.82 -6.94 17.73
C LEU A 315 -29.04 -7.19 18.61
N LYS A 316 -30.19 -7.49 17.97
CA LYS A 316 -31.44 -7.76 18.69
C LYS A 316 -31.33 -8.99 19.58
N SER A 317 -31.96 -8.92 20.75
CA SER A 317 -32.00 -10.04 21.68
C SER A 317 -32.69 -11.26 21.07
N GLY A 318 -32.14 -12.45 21.28
CA GLY A 318 -32.72 -13.72 20.82
C GLY A 318 -32.49 -14.05 19.34
N THR A 319 -31.68 -13.30 18.61
CA THR A 319 -31.33 -13.61 17.21
C THR A 319 -30.04 -14.44 17.12
N SER A 320 -29.94 -15.27 16.07
CA SER A 320 -28.71 -16.01 15.76
C SER A 320 -27.52 -15.10 15.51
N VAL A 321 -27.75 -13.97 14.83
CA VAL A 321 -26.74 -12.94 14.55
C VAL A 321 -26.11 -12.42 15.85
N ARG A 322 -26.93 -12.08 16.86
CA ARG A 322 -26.40 -11.61 18.16
C ARG A 322 -25.56 -12.69 18.83
N ASN A 323 -26.09 -13.91 18.91
CA ASN A 323 -25.39 -15.01 19.59
C ASN A 323 -24.01 -15.27 18.96
N ALA A 324 -23.90 -15.12 17.64
CA ALA A 324 -22.65 -15.36 16.92
C ALA A 324 -21.64 -14.21 16.95
N LEU A 325 -22.10 -12.96 16.97
CA LEU A 325 -21.23 -11.81 16.72
C LEU A 325 -20.93 -10.95 17.94
N ASN A 326 -21.76 -11.00 18.98
CA ASN A 326 -21.58 -10.12 20.12
C ASN A 326 -20.23 -10.36 20.81
N LEU A 327 -19.52 -9.27 21.15
CA LEU A 327 -18.17 -9.36 21.72
C LEU A 327 -18.16 -9.84 23.17
N MET A 328 -19.27 -9.71 23.91
CA MET A 328 -19.36 -10.14 25.32
C MET A 328 -19.20 -11.65 25.43
N ASP A 329 -19.89 -12.38 24.57
CA ASP A 329 -19.84 -13.84 24.54
C ASP A 329 -18.75 -14.36 23.58
N ASN A 330 -18.38 -13.57 22.55
CA ASN A 330 -17.42 -13.94 21.50
C ASN A 330 -16.29 -12.88 21.36
N PRO A 331 -15.45 -12.66 22.38
CA PRO A 331 -14.42 -11.61 22.36
C PRO A 331 -13.37 -11.82 21.25
N GLU A 332 -13.18 -13.05 20.77
CA GLU A 332 -12.29 -13.40 19.67
C GLU A 332 -12.73 -12.84 18.32
N ASN A 333 -13.94 -12.28 18.22
CA ASN A 333 -14.42 -11.62 17.01
C ASN A 333 -13.90 -10.20 16.85
N LEU A 334 -13.28 -9.64 17.88
CA LEU A 334 -12.62 -8.34 17.79
C LEU A 334 -11.56 -8.35 16.68
N ASN A 335 -11.51 -7.27 15.92
CA ASN A 335 -10.65 -7.05 14.75
C ASN A 335 -10.87 -8.03 13.57
N LYS A 336 -11.89 -8.90 13.62
CA LYS A 336 -12.29 -9.68 12.45
C LYS A 336 -13.17 -8.85 11.52
N LYS A 337 -12.99 -9.08 10.22
CA LYS A 337 -13.85 -8.52 9.18
C LYS A 337 -15.15 -9.32 9.09
N VAL A 338 -16.29 -8.65 8.96
CA VAL A 338 -17.61 -9.26 8.87
C VAL A 338 -18.47 -8.55 7.83
N TRP A 339 -19.33 -9.31 7.16
CA TRP A 339 -20.37 -8.85 6.25
C TRP A 339 -21.73 -9.03 6.91
N LEU A 340 -22.59 -8.03 6.84
CA LEU A 340 -23.87 -7.99 7.54
C LEU A 340 -24.96 -7.44 6.63
N LYS A 341 -26.12 -8.10 6.61
CA LYS A 341 -27.30 -7.65 5.86
C LYS A 341 -28.36 -7.08 6.78
N GLY A 342 -28.81 -5.86 6.53
CA GLY A 342 -29.82 -5.19 7.35
C GLY A 342 -30.38 -3.92 6.72
N THR A 343 -30.99 -3.09 7.56
CA THR A 343 -31.59 -1.81 7.16
C THR A 343 -30.72 -0.65 7.63
N ILE A 344 -30.33 0.25 6.73
CA ILE A 344 -29.58 1.47 7.03
C ILE A 344 -30.36 2.31 8.04
N ASN A 345 -29.66 2.83 9.05
CA ASN A 345 -30.22 3.70 10.05
C ASN A 345 -29.26 4.84 10.41
N HIS A 346 -29.71 6.09 10.37
CA HIS A 346 -28.85 7.25 10.61
C HIS A 346 -28.74 7.68 12.09
N SER A 347 -29.45 7.03 13.01
CA SER A 347 -29.60 7.49 14.41
C SER A 347 -29.27 6.47 15.49
N TYR A 348 -29.01 5.20 15.14
CA TYR A 348 -28.69 4.17 16.10
C TYR A 348 -27.32 4.47 16.74
N MET A 349 -27.29 4.66 18.05
CA MET A 349 -26.09 5.14 18.77
C MET A 349 -25.60 6.54 18.34
N ASP A 350 -26.54 7.41 17.92
CA ASP A 350 -26.25 8.81 17.52
C ASP A 350 -25.21 8.89 16.38
N ILE A 351 -25.19 7.87 15.51
CA ILE A 351 -24.34 7.72 14.34
C ILE A 351 -25.04 6.85 13.30
N HIS A 352 -24.51 6.85 12.08
CA HIS A 352 -24.94 5.95 11.01
C HIS A 352 -24.65 4.49 11.39
N GLY A 353 -25.56 3.61 11.01
CA GLY A 353 -25.56 2.23 11.44
C GLY A 353 -26.50 1.33 10.67
N LEU A 354 -26.55 0.08 11.10
CA LEU A 354 -27.39 -0.98 10.53
C LEU A 354 -28.30 -1.55 11.62
N LYS A 355 -29.60 -1.56 11.35
CA LYS A 355 -30.61 -2.19 12.20
C LYS A 355 -31.23 -3.39 11.52
N ASN A 356 -32.05 -4.14 12.27
CA ASN A 356 -32.78 -5.30 11.75
C ASN A 356 -31.87 -6.31 11.03
N VAL A 357 -30.66 -6.55 11.54
CA VAL A 357 -29.70 -7.43 10.90
C VAL A 357 -30.23 -8.87 10.87
N LYS A 358 -30.28 -9.45 9.67
CA LYS A 358 -30.88 -10.79 9.44
C LYS A 358 -29.84 -11.84 9.10
N GLU A 359 -28.79 -11.45 8.40
CA GLU A 359 -27.76 -12.35 7.85
C GLU A 359 -26.37 -11.79 8.14
N TYR A 360 -25.40 -12.69 8.30
CA TYR A 360 -24.00 -12.33 8.38
C TYR A 360 -23.13 -13.37 7.68
N SER A 361 -21.92 -12.95 7.32
CA SER A 361 -20.85 -13.83 6.90
C SER A 361 -19.52 -13.29 7.41
N TRP A 362 -18.58 -14.19 7.64
CA TRP A 362 -17.16 -13.86 7.75
C TRP A 362 -16.52 -13.67 6.37
#